data_AF-A0AAV5R221-F1
#
_entry.id   AF-A0AAV5R221-F1
#
_cell.length_a   1.000
_cell.length_b   1.000
_cell.length_c   1.000
_cell.angle_alpha   90.00
_cell.angle_beta   90.00
_cell.angle_gamma   90.00
#
_symmetry.space_group_name_H-M   'P 1'
#
loop_
_entity.id
_entity.type
_entity.pdbx_description
1 polymer ?
#
loop_
_entity_poly.entity_id
_entity_poly.type
_entity_poly.pdbx_seq_one_letter_code
_entity_poly.pdbx_strand_id
1 'polypeptide(L)'
;MSVKKHKLDDDVASSAEDITAKHSYSIISRITNETKIQIALSLKGGHISIPNSILMKTYEPATDSKAQVISIHSGVGFLDHMLHALAKHSGWSLIVECIGDLHIDDHHTCEDIGIALGEAFHECVTKQNLLRGVKRFGSGYAPLDEALSRAVVDLSNRPFAVVNLGLKREKIGDMSCEMIPHVIESFATSARVTLHVDCIRGENDHHRSESAFKALAVAMRDAFTKTGGNEVPSTKGVLM
;
A
#
# COMPACT_ATOMS: atom_id res chain seq x y z
N MET A 1 -63.65 35.20 13.15
CA MET A 1 -62.40 35.83 12.67
C MET A 1 -61.23 34.97 13.11
N SER A 2 -60.39 34.62 12.14
CA SER A 2 -59.38 33.56 12.20
C SER A 2 -58.17 33.94 13.06
N VAL A 3 -57.84 33.13 14.07
CA VAL A 3 -56.56 33.22 14.79
C VAL A 3 -55.62 32.14 14.20
N LYS A 4 -54.67 32.57 13.38
CA LYS A 4 -53.60 31.72 12.84
C LYS A 4 -52.62 31.37 13.97
N LYS A 5 -52.50 30.09 14.33
CA LYS A 5 -51.33 29.58 15.08
C LYS A 5 -50.15 29.50 14.11
N HIS A 6 -49.12 30.31 14.34
CA HIS A 6 -47.81 30.14 13.74
C HIS A 6 -47.09 28.99 14.44
N LYS A 7 -46.66 28.00 13.65
CA LYS A 7 -45.59 27.06 13.98
C LYS A 7 -44.29 27.79 13.64
N LEU A 8 -43.40 27.93 14.62
CA LEU A 8 -42.02 28.39 14.44
C LEU A 8 -41.14 27.31 15.07
N ASP A 9 -40.71 26.41 14.20
CA ASP A 9 -39.35 25.88 14.06
C ASP A 9 -38.47 25.79 15.32
N ASP A 10 -38.42 24.58 15.89
CA ASP A 10 -37.31 24.10 16.70
C ASP A 10 -36.16 23.66 15.77
N ASP A 11 -35.39 24.62 15.25
CA ASP A 11 -34.12 24.37 14.54
C ASP A 11 -32.98 24.20 15.56
N VAL A 12 -32.96 23.06 16.27
CA VAL A 12 -31.77 22.60 17.02
C VAL A 12 -31.65 21.07 16.92
N ALA A 13 -31.32 20.56 15.73
CA ALA A 13 -30.78 19.20 15.57
C ALA A 13 -30.22 19.01 14.15
N SER A 14 -29.07 19.63 13.84
CA SER A 14 -28.35 19.36 12.59
C SER A 14 -26.85 19.63 12.76
N SER A 15 -26.15 18.76 13.49
CA SER A 15 -24.67 18.68 13.40
C SER A 15 -24.09 17.37 13.96
N ALA A 16 -24.83 16.27 13.89
CA ALA A 16 -24.34 14.96 14.37
C ALA A 16 -24.57 13.79 13.39
N GLU A 17 -24.90 14.05 12.12
CA GLU A 17 -25.24 12.99 11.14
C GLU A 17 -24.22 12.80 10.00
N ASP A 18 -22.99 13.33 10.08
CA ASP A 18 -22.03 13.23 8.97
C ASP A 18 -20.69 12.52 9.29
N ILE A 19 -20.66 11.61 10.27
CA ILE A 19 -19.40 10.92 10.70
C ILE A 19 -19.32 9.44 10.23
N THR A 20 -20.11 9.01 9.24
CA THR A 20 -19.96 7.62 8.70
C THR A 20 -20.04 7.51 7.17
N ALA A 21 -19.40 8.44 6.45
CA ALA A 21 -18.90 8.07 5.13
C ALA A 21 -17.84 6.97 5.32
N LYS A 22 -18.20 5.69 5.12
CA LYS A 22 -17.24 4.58 5.04
C LYS A 22 -16.17 4.94 4.01
N HIS A 23 -15.01 5.42 4.47
CA HIS A 23 -13.93 5.76 3.56
C HIS A 23 -13.53 4.48 2.81
N SER A 24 -13.41 4.58 1.49
CA SER A 24 -13.01 3.48 0.59
C SER A 24 -11.53 3.10 0.71
N TYR A 25 -10.83 3.67 1.69
CA TYR A 25 -9.39 3.62 1.88
C TYR A 25 -9.06 3.65 3.39
N SER A 26 -7.87 3.18 3.78
CA SER A 26 -7.37 3.27 5.16
C SER A 26 -6.37 4.41 5.30
N ILE A 27 -6.21 4.90 6.54
CA ILE A 27 -5.15 5.83 6.92
C ILE A 27 -4.45 5.26 8.15
N ILE A 28 -3.15 5.01 8.05
CA ILE A 28 -2.29 4.60 9.18
C ILE A 28 -1.41 5.77 9.58
N SER A 29 -1.22 5.95 10.88
CA SER A 29 -0.23 6.85 11.46
C SER A 29 0.64 6.06 12.42
N ARG A 30 1.94 6.00 12.14
CA ARG A 30 2.93 5.30 12.95
C ARG A 30 4.00 6.28 13.40
N ILE A 31 4.14 6.46 14.71
CA ILE A 31 5.05 7.45 15.30
C ILE A 31 5.97 6.73 16.28
N THR A 32 7.26 6.73 15.99
CA THR A 32 8.33 6.22 16.86
C THR A 32 9.32 7.35 17.16
N ASN A 33 10.40 7.02 17.86
CA ASN A 33 11.51 7.96 18.07
C ASN A 33 12.38 8.13 16.83
N GLU A 34 12.35 7.17 15.90
CA GLU A 34 13.17 7.13 14.68
C GLU A 34 12.40 7.72 13.49
N THR A 35 11.11 7.38 13.36
CA THR A 35 10.30 7.76 12.21
C THR A 35 8.90 8.29 12.59
N LYS A 36 8.36 9.16 11.75
CA LYS A 36 6.95 9.55 11.73
C LYS A 36 6.40 9.27 10.35
N ILE A 37 5.39 8.41 10.27
CA ILE A 37 4.83 7.94 9.01
C ILE A 37 3.31 8.13 9.00
N GLN A 38 2.80 8.64 7.88
CA GLN A 38 1.39 8.56 7.53
C GLN A 38 1.22 7.91 6.17
N ILE A 39 0.32 6.93 6.08
CA ILE A 39 0.00 6.25 4.82
C ILE A 39 -1.50 6.25 4.62
N ALA A 40 -1.96 6.76 3.48
CA ALA A 40 -3.33 6.56 3.00
C ALA A 40 -3.32 5.59 1.82
N LEU A 41 -4.13 4.54 1.89
CA LEU A 41 -4.14 3.47 0.88
C LEU A 41 -5.55 3.10 0.44
N SER A 42 -5.81 3.13 -0.87
CA SER A 42 -6.97 2.51 -1.50
C SER A 42 -6.55 1.40 -2.43
N LEU A 43 -7.00 0.18 -2.17
CA LEU A 43 -6.74 -0.98 -3.05
C LEU A 43 -7.55 -0.96 -4.35
N LYS A 44 -8.55 -0.07 -4.46
CA LYS A 44 -9.45 0.04 -5.62
C LYS A 44 -9.18 1.30 -6.46
N GLY A 45 -8.10 2.03 -6.17
CA GLY A 45 -7.83 3.33 -6.77
C GLY A 45 -8.79 4.41 -6.26
N GLY A 46 -9.08 5.39 -7.10
CA GLY A 46 -9.94 6.54 -6.80
C GLY A 46 -9.24 7.62 -5.97
N HIS A 47 -9.98 8.65 -5.60
CA HIS A 47 -9.42 9.75 -4.83
C HIS A 47 -9.19 9.35 -3.37
N ILE A 48 -8.05 9.76 -2.82
CA ILE A 48 -7.69 9.63 -1.40
C ILE A 48 -6.99 10.91 -0.94
N SER A 49 -7.01 11.17 0.36
CA SER A 49 -6.30 12.30 0.96
C SER A 49 -5.88 12.01 2.40
N ILE A 50 -4.89 12.76 2.88
CA ILE A 50 -4.49 12.83 4.28
C ILE A 50 -4.98 14.18 4.84
N PRO A 51 -5.90 14.19 5.83
CA PRO A 51 -6.48 15.44 6.34
C PRO A 51 -5.47 16.35 7.05
N ASN A 52 -4.50 15.78 7.77
CA ASN A 52 -3.50 16.51 8.55
C ASN A 52 -2.12 15.96 8.21
N SER A 53 -1.54 16.44 7.10
CA SER A 53 -0.21 16.05 6.63
C SER A 53 0.84 16.29 7.71
N ILE A 54 1.79 15.37 7.83
CA ILE A 54 2.96 15.52 8.71
C ILE A 54 4.09 16.29 8.03
N LEU A 55 4.03 16.48 6.71
CA LEU A 55 5.05 17.19 5.96
C LEU A 55 4.88 18.70 6.08
N MET A 56 6.01 19.41 6.21
CA MET A 56 6.00 20.88 6.27
C MET A 56 5.78 21.56 4.91
N LYS A 57 5.91 20.80 3.81
CA LYS A 57 5.73 21.29 2.45
C LYS A 57 4.61 20.50 1.79
N THR A 58 3.80 21.21 1.01
CA THR A 58 2.87 20.57 0.09
C THR A 58 3.64 20.04 -1.11
N TYR A 59 3.33 18.83 -1.53
CA TYR A 59 3.89 18.21 -2.72
C TYR A 59 2.77 17.84 -3.68
N GLU A 60 3.00 18.10 -4.96
CA GLU A 60 2.09 17.68 -6.01
C GLU A 60 2.23 16.16 -6.22
N PRO A 61 1.12 15.42 -6.36
CA PRO A 61 1.18 13.99 -6.61
C PRO A 61 1.90 13.68 -7.92
N ALA A 62 2.77 12.66 -7.90
CA ALA A 62 3.41 12.15 -9.12
C ALA A 62 2.40 11.52 -10.09
N THR A 63 1.25 11.08 -9.61
CA THR A 63 0.08 10.75 -10.44
C THR A 63 -1.17 11.29 -9.76
N ASP A 64 -1.89 12.16 -10.45
CA ASP A 64 -3.22 12.62 -10.04
C ASP A 64 -4.19 12.45 -11.21
N SER A 65 -5.12 11.52 -11.07
CA SER A 65 -6.14 11.21 -12.07
C SER A 65 -7.40 10.71 -11.38
N LYS A 66 -8.53 10.72 -12.10
CA LYS A 66 -9.77 10.12 -11.60
C LYS A 66 -9.62 8.65 -11.18
N ALA A 67 -8.67 7.93 -11.80
CA ALA A 67 -8.45 6.51 -11.54
C ALA A 67 -7.54 6.25 -10.34
N GLN A 68 -6.49 7.06 -10.16
CA GLN A 68 -5.47 6.86 -9.12
C GLN A 68 -4.88 8.20 -8.66
N VAL A 69 -4.62 8.31 -7.36
CA VAL A 69 -3.78 9.34 -6.74
C VAL A 69 -2.55 8.65 -6.13
N ILE A 70 -1.35 9.01 -6.56
CA ILE A 70 -0.09 8.44 -6.08
C ILE A 70 0.87 9.57 -5.72
N SER A 71 1.18 9.70 -4.43
CA SER A 71 2.08 10.72 -3.88
C SER A 71 2.96 10.10 -2.80
N ILE A 72 4.27 10.04 -3.01
CA ILE A 72 5.16 9.24 -2.16
C ILE A 72 6.36 10.10 -1.80
N HIS A 73 6.52 10.31 -0.49
CA HIS A 73 7.55 11.13 0.10
C HIS A 73 8.16 10.39 1.29
N SER A 74 9.05 9.43 0.99
CA SER A 74 9.80 8.68 2.01
C SER A 74 11.04 9.43 2.50
N GLY A 75 11.59 10.32 1.67
CA GLY A 75 12.94 10.87 1.84
C GLY A 75 14.03 10.02 1.18
N VAL A 76 13.70 8.83 0.65
CA VAL A 76 14.59 7.95 -0.11
C VAL A 76 14.08 7.81 -1.54
N GLY A 77 14.68 8.55 -2.48
CA GLY A 77 14.10 8.71 -3.83
C GLY A 77 13.92 7.41 -4.62
N PHE A 78 14.80 6.42 -4.42
CA PHE A 78 14.65 5.12 -5.10
C PHE A 78 13.51 4.29 -4.50
N LEU A 79 13.27 4.37 -3.18
CA LEU A 79 12.09 3.76 -2.55
C LEU A 79 10.80 4.41 -3.04
N ASP A 80 10.79 5.74 -3.19
CA ASP A 80 9.64 6.47 -3.75
C ASP A 80 9.27 5.93 -5.13
N HIS A 81 10.27 5.71 -5.98
CA HIS A 81 10.10 5.11 -7.31
C HIS A 81 9.56 3.67 -7.25
N MET A 82 10.09 2.83 -6.37
CA MET A 82 9.63 1.43 -6.22
C MET A 82 8.17 1.35 -5.75
N LEU A 83 7.79 2.15 -4.75
CA LEU A 83 6.42 2.20 -4.24
C LEU A 83 5.47 2.84 -5.26
N HIS A 84 5.94 3.80 -6.06
CA HIS A 84 5.16 4.36 -7.16
C HIS A 84 4.85 3.28 -8.19
N ALA A 85 5.85 2.51 -8.63
CA ALA A 85 5.67 1.41 -9.57
C ALA A 85 4.68 0.36 -9.01
N LEU A 86 4.81 -0.01 -7.74
CA LEU A 86 3.89 -0.92 -7.07
C LEU A 86 2.44 -0.41 -7.11
N ALA A 87 2.19 0.82 -6.66
CA ALA A 87 0.86 1.39 -6.63
C ALA A 87 0.28 1.54 -8.05
N LYS A 88 1.09 2.02 -8.99
CA LYS A 88 0.68 2.24 -10.38
C LYS A 88 0.19 0.97 -11.03
N HIS A 89 0.98 -0.09 -10.97
CA HIS A 89 0.67 -1.35 -11.66
C HIS A 89 -0.36 -2.21 -10.92
N SER A 90 -0.51 -2.02 -9.60
CA SER A 90 -1.56 -2.70 -8.81
C SER A 90 -2.95 -2.07 -9.02
N GLY A 91 -3.01 -0.83 -9.50
CA GLY A 91 -4.26 -0.06 -9.57
C GLY A 91 -4.62 0.62 -8.25
N TRP A 92 -3.66 0.84 -7.35
CA TRP A 92 -3.89 1.46 -6.05
C TRP A 92 -3.83 2.98 -6.15
N SER A 93 -4.48 3.65 -5.21
CA SER A 93 -4.11 5.00 -4.82
C SER A 93 -3.34 4.92 -3.52
N LEU A 94 -2.21 5.61 -3.46
CA LEU A 94 -1.27 5.53 -2.35
C LEU A 94 -0.69 6.91 -2.05
N ILE A 95 -0.87 7.38 -0.81
CA ILE A 95 -0.12 8.51 -0.28
C ILE A 95 0.80 7.96 0.82
N VAL A 96 2.10 8.28 0.74
CA VAL A 96 3.09 7.98 1.78
C VAL A 96 3.77 9.29 2.17
N GLU A 97 3.74 9.59 3.47
CA GLU A 97 4.49 10.67 4.07
C GLU A 97 5.41 10.09 5.15
N CYS A 98 6.69 10.43 5.12
CA CYS A 98 7.66 10.02 6.13
C CYS A 98 8.56 11.19 6.54
N ILE A 99 8.80 11.29 7.84
CA ILE A 99 9.93 12.02 8.42
C ILE A 99 10.77 10.99 9.18
N GLY A 100 11.89 10.59 8.59
CA GLY A 100 12.83 9.62 9.16
C GLY A 100 14.18 10.23 9.53
N ASP A 101 14.99 9.43 10.20
CA ASP A 101 16.31 9.75 10.73
C ASP A 101 17.45 9.48 9.73
N LEU A 102 17.29 9.93 8.48
CA LEU A 102 18.23 9.70 7.35
C LEU A 102 19.69 10.18 7.55
N HIS A 103 19.98 10.86 8.66
CA HIS A 103 21.33 11.20 9.07
C HIS A 103 22.08 10.02 9.70
N ILE A 104 21.38 8.95 10.10
CA ILE A 104 21.93 7.67 10.54
C ILE A 104 22.20 6.81 9.31
N ASP A 105 21.14 6.32 8.67
CA ASP A 105 21.12 5.61 7.38
C ASP A 105 19.68 5.55 6.83
N ASP A 106 19.42 4.72 5.81
CA ASP A 106 18.09 4.53 5.23
C ASP A 106 17.27 3.39 5.88
N HIS A 107 17.82 2.67 6.86
CA HIS A 107 17.26 1.42 7.38
C HIS A 107 15.90 1.64 8.07
N HIS A 108 15.87 2.44 9.14
CA HIS A 108 14.63 2.65 9.91
C HIS A 108 13.53 3.25 9.03
N THR A 109 13.90 4.19 8.15
CA THR A 109 12.96 4.82 7.22
C THR A 109 12.35 3.80 6.25
N CYS A 110 13.18 2.97 5.61
CA CYS A 110 12.69 1.98 4.65
C CYS A 110 11.86 0.88 5.35
N GLU A 111 12.36 0.34 6.46
CA GLU A 111 11.68 -0.72 7.22
C GLU A 111 10.30 -0.24 7.71
N ASP A 112 10.24 0.90 8.39
CA ASP A 112 9.02 1.38 9.00
C ASP A 112 7.95 1.77 7.96
N ILE A 113 8.36 2.22 6.77
CA ILE A 113 7.44 2.41 5.63
C ILE A 113 6.89 1.06 5.17
N GLY A 114 7.73 0.02 5.06
CA GLY A 114 7.29 -1.33 4.76
C GLY A 114 6.26 -1.84 5.75
N ILE A 115 6.53 -1.65 7.06
CA ILE A 115 5.61 -2.01 8.16
C ILE A 115 4.29 -1.26 8.02
N ALA A 116 4.32 0.07 7.96
CA ALA A 116 3.12 0.90 7.92
C ALA A 116 2.29 0.67 6.66
N LEU A 117 2.93 0.41 5.51
CA LEU A 117 2.24 0.07 4.27
C LEU A 117 1.53 -1.29 4.41
N GLY A 118 2.17 -2.27 5.04
CA GLY A 118 1.56 -3.55 5.34
C GLY A 118 0.37 -3.43 6.29
N GLU A 119 0.48 -2.62 7.34
CA GLU A 119 -0.63 -2.31 8.25
C GLU A 119 -1.81 -1.67 7.50
N ALA A 120 -1.53 -0.68 6.63
CA ALA A 120 -2.55 0.00 5.84
C ALA A 120 -3.25 -0.97 4.88
N PHE A 121 -2.49 -1.86 4.25
CA PHE A 121 -3.01 -2.92 3.40
C PHE A 121 -3.92 -3.87 4.19
N HIS A 122 -3.44 -4.39 5.32
CA HIS A 122 -4.21 -5.31 6.16
C HIS A 122 -5.51 -4.66 6.66
N GLU A 123 -5.44 -3.39 7.08
CA GLU A 123 -6.61 -2.63 7.50
C GLU A 123 -7.64 -2.50 6.36
N CYS A 124 -7.20 -2.16 5.16
CA CYS A 124 -8.08 -2.10 3.98
C CYS A 124 -8.78 -3.45 3.73
N VAL A 125 -8.01 -4.54 3.75
CA VAL A 125 -8.51 -5.89 3.53
C VAL A 125 -9.55 -6.28 4.58
N THR A 126 -9.26 -6.03 5.86
CA THR A 126 -10.11 -6.43 6.98
C THR A 126 -11.35 -5.55 7.10
N LYS A 127 -11.22 -4.21 7.13
CA LYS A 127 -12.35 -3.28 7.29
C LYS A 127 -13.36 -3.39 6.14
N GLN A 128 -12.89 -3.68 4.93
CA GLN A 128 -13.75 -3.80 3.75
C GLN A 128 -14.09 -5.25 3.39
N ASN A 129 -13.67 -6.23 4.19
CA ASN A 129 -13.93 -7.66 3.99
C ASN A 129 -13.58 -8.14 2.57
N LEU A 130 -12.39 -7.75 2.07
CA LEU A 130 -12.02 -7.91 0.66
C LEU A 130 -11.64 -9.34 0.27
N LEU A 131 -11.40 -10.23 1.26
CA LEU A 131 -10.97 -11.62 1.02
C LEU A 131 -12.08 -12.55 0.54
N ARG A 132 -13.34 -12.10 0.50
CA ARG A 132 -14.46 -12.93 0.03
C ARG A 132 -14.65 -12.78 -1.48
N GLY A 133 -14.84 -13.92 -2.15
CA GLY A 133 -15.09 -13.97 -3.59
C GLY A 133 -13.90 -13.54 -4.45
N VAL A 134 -12.68 -13.68 -3.95
CA VAL A 134 -11.43 -13.38 -4.69
C VAL A 134 -10.63 -14.65 -4.96
N LYS A 135 -9.69 -14.59 -5.90
CA LYS A 135 -8.79 -15.71 -6.21
C LYS A 135 -7.93 -16.13 -5.02
N ARG A 136 -7.62 -15.19 -4.11
CA ARG A 136 -6.72 -15.33 -2.94
C ARG A 136 -5.25 -15.53 -3.33
N PHE A 137 -4.98 -16.40 -4.29
CA PHE A 137 -3.68 -16.60 -4.89
C PHE A 137 -3.53 -15.70 -6.12
N GLY A 138 -2.38 -15.05 -6.22
CA GLY A 138 -2.02 -14.28 -7.39
C GLY A 138 -0.58 -14.55 -7.78
N SER A 139 -0.30 -14.47 -9.09
CA SER A 139 1.06 -14.58 -9.61
C SER A 139 1.29 -13.54 -10.70
N GLY A 140 2.51 -13.03 -10.78
CA GLY A 140 2.88 -11.99 -11.72
C GLY A 140 4.30 -12.18 -12.20
N TYR A 141 4.51 -11.97 -13.49
CA TYR A 141 5.82 -11.81 -14.10
C TYR A 141 5.92 -10.41 -14.67
N ALA A 142 7.05 -9.76 -14.48
CA ALA A 142 7.33 -8.47 -15.11
C ALA A 142 8.79 -8.43 -15.56
N PRO A 143 9.06 -8.08 -16.83
CA PRO A 143 10.40 -7.72 -17.25
C PRO A 143 10.69 -6.24 -16.98
N LEU A 144 11.97 -5.91 -16.94
CA LEU A 144 12.47 -4.58 -17.25
C LEU A 144 13.77 -4.76 -18.03
N ASP A 145 13.75 -4.46 -19.32
CA ASP A 145 14.82 -4.75 -20.27
C ASP A 145 15.35 -6.20 -20.13
N GLU A 146 16.60 -6.38 -19.69
CA GLU A 146 17.22 -7.71 -19.52
C GLU A 146 16.82 -8.43 -18.23
N ALA A 147 16.23 -7.72 -17.27
CA ALA A 147 15.79 -8.27 -16.02
C ALA A 147 14.39 -8.90 -16.13
N LEU A 148 14.17 -9.99 -15.40
CA LEU A 148 12.87 -10.65 -15.30
C LEU A 148 12.65 -11.11 -13.87
N SER A 149 11.53 -10.70 -13.30
CA SER A 149 11.13 -11.09 -11.95
C SER A 149 9.76 -11.75 -11.93
N ARG A 150 9.55 -12.60 -10.93
CA ARG A 150 8.29 -13.26 -10.59
C ARG A 150 7.91 -12.92 -9.16
N ALA A 151 6.63 -12.64 -8.94
CA ALA A 151 6.05 -12.60 -7.60
C ALA A 151 4.85 -13.55 -7.50
N VAL A 152 4.66 -14.13 -6.32
CA VAL A 152 3.51 -14.96 -5.94
C VAL A 152 3.00 -14.49 -4.58
N VAL A 153 1.69 -14.32 -4.46
CA VAL A 153 1.03 -13.93 -3.22
C VAL A 153 -0.07 -14.93 -2.84
N ASP A 154 -0.16 -15.25 -1.54
CA ASP A 154 -1.33 -15.85 -0.90
C ASP A 154 -1.87 -14.86 0.14
N LEU A 155 -3.11 -14.39 -0.06
CA LEU A 155 -3.86 -13.57 0.90
C LEU A 155 -4.32 -14.44 2.09
N SER A 156 -3.35 -14.78 2.94
CA SER A 156 -3.37 -15.99 3.75
C SER A 156 -3.66 -15.76 5.23
N ASN A 157 -3.49 -14.52 5.70
CA ASN A 157 -3.32 -14.14 7.09
C ASN A 157 -2.19 -14.89 7.82
N ARG A 158 -1.17 -15.33 7.08
CA ARG A 158 0.04 -15.97 7.59
C ARG A 158 1.26 -15.19 7.09
N PRO A 159 1.88 -14.37 7.94
CA PRO A 159 3.02 -13.55 7.55
C PRO A 159 4.19 -14.45 7.18
N PHE A 160 4.64 -14.35 5.93
CA PHE A 160 5.81 -15.08 5.45
C PHE A 160 6.34 -14.42 4.17
N ALA A 161 7.66 -14.36 4.02
CA ALA A 161 8.29 -13.81 2.83
C ALA A 161 9.51 -14.63 2.43
N VAL A 162 9.70 -14.78 1.12
CA VAL A 162 10.95 -15.25 0.53
C VAL A 162 11.29 -14.29 -0.59
N VAL A 163 12.40 -13.56 -0.46
CA VAL A 163 12.76 -12.50 -1.41
C VAL A 163 14.19 -12.72 -1.92
N ASN A 164 14.31 -13.14 -3.18
CA ASN A 164 15.58 -13.46 -3.83
C ASN A 164 15.81 -12.58 -5.05
N LEU A 165 16.43 -11.41 -4.87
CA LEU A 165 16.62 -10.46 -5.97
C LEU A 165 18.00 -10.56 -6.65
N GLY A 166 18.97 -11.18 -5.98
CA GLY A 166 20.33 -11.36 -6.50
C GLY A 166 21.01 -10.03 -6.86
N LEU A 167 20.77 -8.99 -6.05
CA LEU A 167 21.35 -7.67 -6.23
C LEU A 167 22.86 -7.72 -5.96
N LYS A 168 23.66 -7.03 -6.78
CA LYS A 168 25.12 -7.07 -6.72
C LYS A 168 25.73 -5.77 -6.18
N ARG A 169 25.06 -4.64 -6.39
CA ARG A 169 25.45 -3.31 -5.93
C ARG A 169 25.17 -3.15 -4.44
N GLU A 170 25.92 -2.25 -3.81
CA GLU A 170 25.69 -1.84 -2.43
C GLU A 170 24.50 -0.88 -2.30
N LYS A 171 24.35 0.06 -3.25
CA LYS A 171 23.26 1.05 -3.28
C LYS A 171 22.72 1.32 -4.69
N ILE A 172 21.45 1.71 -4.77
CA ILE A 172 20.80 2.29 -5.96
C ILE A 172 20.26 3.68 -5.59
N GLY A 173 20.93 4.72 -6.09
CA GLY A 173 20.67 6.08 -5.61
C GLY A 173 20.94 6.16 -4.11
N ASP A 174 19.97 6.65 -3.36
CA ASP A 174 20.08 6.84 -1.90
C ASP A 174 19.73 5.59 -1.08
N MET A 175 19.14 4.57 -1.71
CA MET A 175 18.69 3.35 -1.03
C MET A 175 19.79 2.29 -1.02
N SER A 176 20.06 1.70 0.15
CA SER A 176 20.90 0.52 0.28
C SER A 176 20.17 -0.71 -0.31
N CYS A 177 20.90 -1.51 -1.09
CA CYS A 177 20.30 -2.62 -1.82
C CYS A 177 19.73 -3.70 -0.88
N GLU A 178 20.29 -3.85 0.32
CA GLU A 178 19.78 -4.78 1.33
C GLU A 178 18.40 -4.40 1.86
N MET A 179 18.03 -3.12 1.80
CA MET A 179 16.70 -2.67 2.24
C MET A 179 15.61 -3.01 1.24
N ILE A 180 15.94 -3.32 -0.01
CA ILE A 180 14.95 -3.65 -1.05
C ILE A 180 14.20 -4.95 -0.69
N PRO A 181 14.86 -6.09 -0.39
CA PRO A 181 14.17 -7.26 0.14
C PRO A 181 13.55 -6.99 1.52
N HIS A 182 14.22 -6.25 2.40
CA HIS A 182 13.72 -5.97 3.75
C HIS A 182 12.37 -5.22 3.74
N VAL A 183 12.17 -4.25 2.84
CA VAL A 183 10.89 -3.55 2.66
C VAL A 183 9.78 -4.53 2.27
N ILE A 184 10.06 -5.48 1.38
CA ILE A 184 9.08 -6.49 0.95
C ILE A 184 8.74 -7.46 2.09
N GLU A 185 9.74 -7.85 2.88
CA GLU A 185 9.57 -8.73 4.05
C GLU A 185 8.76 -8.05 5.17
N SER A 186 9.09 -6.80 5.50
CA SER A 186 8.34 -5.99 6.46
C SER A 186 6.91 -5.77 6.00
N PHE A 187 6.70 -5.46 4.71
CA PHE A 187 5.37 -5.36 4.12
C PHE A 187 4.59 -6.68 4.25
N ALA A 188 5.16 -7.82 3.84
CA ALA A 188 4.48 -9.11 3.89
C ALA A 188 4.05 -9.48 5.32
N THR A 189 4.92 -9.19 6.28
CA THR A 189 4.71 -9.48 7.70
C THR A 189 3.54 -8.67 8.24
N SER A 190 3.55 -7.36 8.05
CA SER A 190 2.49 -6.47 8.56
C SER A 190 1.18 -6.56 7.76
N ALA A 191 1.25 -6.84 6.46
CA ALA A 191 0.08 -7.14 5.63
C ALA A 191 -0.54 -8.51 5.95
N ARG A 192 0.20 -9.36 6.68
CA ARG A 192 -0.18 -10.72 7.04
C ARG A 192 -0.43 -11.59 5.79
N VAL A 193 0.44 -11.46 4.80
CA VAL A 193 0.36 -12.25 3.57
C VAL A 193 1.58 -13.15 3.44
N THR A 194 1.46 -14.17 2.61
CA THR A 194 2.61 -14.99 2.21
C THR A 194 3.09 -14.52 0.84
N LEU A 195 4.35 -14.09 0.74
CA LEU A 195 4.97 -13.62 -0.51
C LEU A 195 6.18 -14.45 -0.89
N HIS A 196 6.32 -14.68 -2.19
CA HIS A 196 7.57 -15.11 -2.81
C HIS A 196 7.89 -14.15 -3.95
N VAL A 197 9.08 -13.55 -3.94
CA VAL A 197 9.54 -12.63 -4.98
C VAL A 197 10.95 -13.03 -5.41
N ASP A 198 11.09 -13.43 -6.67
CA ASP A 198 12.37 -13.88 -7.22
C ASP A 198 12.71 -13.07 -8.47
N CYS A 199 13.92 -12.52 -8.52
CA CYS A 199 14.50 -12.05 -9.76
C CYS A 199 15.20 -13.22 -10.46
N ILE A 200 14.61 -13.69 -11.56
CA ILE A 200 15.04 -14.88 -12.30
C ILE A 200 16.35 -14.61 -13.04
N ARG A 201 16.51 -13.40 -13.58
CA ARG A 201 17.70 -12.93 -14.31
C ARG A 201 17.73 -11.40 -14.36
N GLY A 202 18.89 -10.84 -14.68
CA GLY A 202 19.11 -9.41 -14.93
C GLY A 202 20.59 -9.07 -14.78
N GLU A 203 21.05 -7.91 -15.20
CA GLU A 203 22.42 -7.47 -14.93
C GLU A 203 22.47 -6.12 -14.22
N ASN A 204 21.47 -5.27 -14.46
CA ASN A 204 21.32 -4.00 -13.78
C ASN A 204 20.40 -4.13 -12.56
N ASP A 205 20.89 -3.77 -11.37
CA ASP A 205 20.12 -3.90 -10.13
C ASP A 205 18.93 -2.93 -10.03
N HIS A 206 18.94 -1.81 -10.73
CA HIS A 206 17.73 -0.99 -10.91
C HIS A 206 16.67 -1.82 -11.62
N HIS A 207 17.03 -2.47 -12.72
CA HIS A 207 16.10 -3.27 -13.52
C HIS A 207 15.61 -4.50 -12.74
N ARG A 208 16.49 -5.17 -12.01
CA ARG A 208 16.15 -6.28 -11.11
C ARG A 208 15.15 -5.85 -10.04
N SER A 209 15.39 -4.72 -9.39
CA SER A 209 14.52 -4.19 -8.32
C SER A 209 13.16 -3.74 -8.86
N GLU A 210 13.15 -2.91 -9.91
CA GLU A 210 11.91 -2.38 -10.46
C GLU A 210 11.04 -3.48 -11.08
N SER A 211 11.64 -4.45 -11.78
CA SER A 211 10.91 -5.61 -12.28
C SER A 211 10.28 -6.43 -11.15
N ALA A 212 10.93 -6.55 -10.00
CA ALA A 212 10.38 -7.25 -8.83
C ALA A 212 9.15 -6.53 -8.25
N PHE A 213 9.20 -5.21 -8.07
CA PHE A 213 8.05 -4.43 -7.60
C PHE A 213 6.89 -4.44 -8.62
N LYS A 214 7.19 -4.40 -9.92
CA LYS A 214 6.18 -4.56 -10.98
C LYS A 214 5.54 -5.95 -10.97
N ALA A 215 6.34 -7.01 -10.78
CA ALA A 215 5.83 -8.38 -10.70
C ALA A 215 4.93 -8.54 -9.47
N LEU A 216 5.33 -7.99 -8.32
CA LEU A 216 4.54 -7.96 -7.10
C LEU A 216 3.21 -7.24 -7.32
N ALA A 217 3.22 -6.10 -8.01
CA ALA A 217 2.01 -5.36 -8.34
C ALA A 217 1.01 -6.18 -9.17
N VAL A 218 1.51 -6.89 -10.19
CA VAL A 218 0.70 -7.78 -11.02
C VAL A 218 0.12 -8.94 -10.19
N ALA A 219 0.94 -9.57 -9.34
CA ALA A 219 0.51 -10.67 -8.48
C ALA A 219 -0.58 -10.22 -7.48
N MET A 220 -0.39 -9.06 -6.84
CA MET A 220 -1.38 -8.47 -5.93
C MET A 220 -2.70 -8.21 -6.63
N ARG A 221 -2.67 -7.59 -7.81
CA ARG A 221 -3.87 -7.32 -8.58
C ARG A 221 -4.60 -8.61 -8.97
N ASP A 222 -3.85 -9.63 -9.39
CA ASP A 222 -4.42 -10.93 -9.73
C ASP A 222 -5.12 -11.59 -8.54
N ALA A 223 -4.51 -11.57 -7.36
CA ALA A 223 -5.06 -12.18 -6.13
C ALA A 223 -6.43 -11.63 -5.71
N PHE A 224 -6.69 -10.34 -5.99
CA PHE A 224 -7.98 -9.68 -5.71
C PHE A 224 -9.01 -9.82 -6.83
N THR A 225 -8.69 -10.52 -7.93
CA THR A 225 -9.64 -10.76 -9.02
C THR A 225 -10.87 -11.49 -8.50
N LYS A 226 -12.06 -11.00 -8.83
CA LYS A 226 -13.33 -11.60 -8.41
C LYS A 226 -13.57 -12.92 -9.13
N THR A 227 -13.94 -13.94 -8.37
CA THR A 227 -14.27 -15.28 -8.91
C THR A 227 -15.75 -15.43 -9.27
N GLY A 228 -16.56 -14.38 -9.05
CA GLY A 228 -18.00 -14.38 -9.30
C GLY A 228 -18.84 -14.85 -8.10
N GLY A 229 -18.23 -15.53 -7.13
CA GLY A 229 -18.87 -15.92 -5.86
C GLY A 229 -18.67 -14.91 -4.73
N ASN A 230 -19.24 -15.23 -3.57
CA ASN A 230 -19.01 -14.52 -2.31
C ASN A 230 -18.67 -15.52 -1.20
N GLU A 231 -17.75 -16.44 -1.46
CA GLU A 231 -17.28 -17.41 -0.47
C GLU A 231 -15.91 -17.01 0.07
N VAL A 232 -15.56 -17.49 1.26
CA VAL A 232 -14.20 -17.39 1.78
C VAL A 232 -13.37 -18.46 1.07
N PRO A 233 -12.29 -18.12 0.33
CA PRO A 233 -11.47 -19.08 -0.42
C PRO A 233 -10.52 -19.85 0.51
N SER A 234 -11.08 -20.58 1.47
CA SER A 234 -10.33 -21.33 2.49
C SER A 234 -11.10 -22.58 2.89
N THR A 235 -10.45 -23.74 2.86
CA THR A 235 -11.03 -25.01 3.34
C THR A 235 -11.32 -24.98 4.85
N LYS A 236 -10.67 -24.10 5.61
CA LYS A 236 -10.95 -23.88 7.04
C LYS A 236 -12.19 -23.00 7.28
N GLY A 237 -12.81 -22.47 6.22
CA GLY A 237 -13.97 -21.55 6.30
C GLY A 237 -13.64 -20.14 6.75
N VAL A 238 -12.40 -19.88 7.17
CA VAL A 238 -11.94 -18.58 7.67
C VAL A 238 -10.58 -18.19 7.07
N LEU A 239 -10.39 -16.89 6.92
CA LEU A 239 -9.12 -16.19 6.73
C LEU A 239 -9.05 -15.12 7.84
N MET A 240 -8.95 -15.66 9.07
CA MET A 240 -8.59 -15.04 10.36
C MET A 240 -7.27 -14.33 10.31
#